data_AF-A0A1C6S1Z6-F1
#
_entry.id   AF-A0A1C6S1Z6-F1
#
_cell.length_a   1.000
_cell.length_b   1.000
_cell.length_c   1.000
_cell.angle_alpha   90.00
_cell.angle_beta   90.00
_cell.angle_gamma   90.00
#
_symmetry.space_group_name_H-M   'P 1'
#
loop_
_entity.id
_entity.type
_entity.pdbx_description
1 polymer ?
#
loop_
_entity_poly.entity_id
_entity_poly.type
_entity_poly.pdbx_seq_one_letter_code
_entity_poly.pdbx_strand_id
1 'polypeptide(L)'
;MRQFVYLGVLVGCLLCALWLEPVFRVNVLRRWRRLLLTLVPVVLVFALWDLAAIAAGHWTFDPEQTTGVLLPGDLPLDELLFFVVVPVCTILGFEAVRAVNRWPAGDEPAGPPVGPAAAVPDGARSPSGPVTPGTGDRA
;
A
#
# COMPACT_ATOMS: atom_id res chain seq x y z
N MET A 1 -26.71 2.90 -24.98
CA MET A 1 -26.05 3.52 -23.80
C MET A 1 -25.30 2.52 -22.90
N ARG A 2 -25.37 1.19 -23.12
CA ARG A 2 -24.70 0.19 -22.26
C ARG A 2 -23.17 0.16 -22.39
N GLN A 3 -22.64 0.51 -23.56
CA GLN A 3 -21.20 0.55 -23.89
C GLN A 3 -20.34 1.51 -23.02
N PHE A 4 -20.98 2.43 -22.28
CA PHE A 4 -20.28 3.37 -21.40
C PHE A 4 -20.42 3.01 -19.91
N VAL A 5 -21.13 1.94 -19.59
CA VAL A 5 -21.36 1.55 -18.19
C VAL A 5 -20.03 1.17 -17.54
N TYR A 6 -19.20 0.38 -18.22
CA TYR A 6 -17.89 -0.01 -17.69
C TYR A 6 -17.01 1.23 -17.45
N LEU A 7 -16.86 2.08 -18.47
CA LEU A 7 -16.12 3.33 -18.34
C LEU A 7 -16.68 4.26 -17.25
N GLY A 8 -18.00 4.34 -17.12
CA GLY A 8 -18.67 5.11 -16.08
C GLY A 8 -18.37 4.59 -14.66
N VAL A 9 -18.33 3.28 -14.47
CA VAL A 9 -17.92 2.66 -13.20
C VAL A 9 -16.45 2.97 -12.90
N LEU A 10 -15.55 2.83 -13.89
CA LEU A 10 -14.12 3.15 -13.72
C LEU A 10 -13.91 4.61 -13.32
N VAL A 11 -14.57 5.53 -14.03
CA VAL A 11 -14.52 6.97 -13.70
C VAL A 11 -15.11 7.21 -12.31
N GLY A 12 -16.25 6.60 -11.96
CA GLY A 12 -16.85 6.72 -10.63
C GLY A 12 -15.90 6.26 -9.52
N CYS A 13 -15.27 5.09 -9.67
CA CYS A 13 -14.26 4.58 -8.75
C CYS A 13 -13.08 5.54 -8.62
N LEU A 14 -12.55 6.02 -9.74
CA LEU A 14 -11.41 6.93 -9.75
C LEU A 14 -11.74 8.26 -9.07
N LEU A 15 -12.92 8.83 -9.32
CA LEU A 15 -13.36 10.06 -8.67
C LEU A 15 -13.50 9.90 -7.15
N CYS A 16 -14.08 8.79 -6.70
CA CYS A 16 -14.17 8.46 -5.27
C CYS A 16 -12.78 8.34 -4.63
N ALA A 17 -11.81 7.72 -5.32
CA ALA A 17 -10.46 7.58 -4.81
C ALA A 17 -9.67 8.90 -4.86
N LEU A 18 -9.78 9.68 -5.94
CA LEU A 18 -9.10 10.97 -6.09
C LEU A 18 -9.54 11.99 -5.05
N TRP A 19 -10.80 11.94 -4.61
CA TRP A 19 -11.30 12.78 -3.53
C TRP A 19 -10.50 12.61 -2.21
N LEU A 20 -9.92 11.43 -1.98
CA LEU A 20 -9.13 11.16 -0.77
C LEU A 20 -7.79 11.92 -0.76
N GLU A 21 -7.24 12.24 -1.93
CA GLU A 21 -5.92 12.87 -2.02
C GLU A 21 -5.86 14.28 -1.39
N PRO A 22 -6.75 15.24 -1.70
CA PRO A 22 -6.76 16.54 -1.03
C PRO A 22 -7.18 16.45 0.45
N VAL A 23 -8.06 15.50 0.80
CA VAL A 23 -8.57 15.33 2.17
C VAL A 23 -7.49 14.80 3.12
N PHE A 24 -6.74 13.78 2.70
CA PHE A 24 -5.74 13.12 3.54
C PHE A 24 -4.30 13.54 3.22
N ARG A 25 -4.08 14.39 2.19
CA ARG A 25 -2.75 14.83 1.71
C ARG A 25 -1.77 13.68 1.50
N VAL A 26 -2.26 12.57 0.95
CA VAL A 26 -1.48 11.34 0.75
C VAL A 26 -0.37 11.48 -0.32
N ASN A 27 -0.40 12.53 -1.16
CA ASN A 27 0.67 12.89 -2.12
C ASN A 27 1.13 11.75 -3.04
N VAL A 28 0.23 10.80 -3.33
CA VAL A 28 0.51 9.63 -4.16
C VAL A 28 0.79 10.05 -5.59
N LEU A 29 -0.03 10.94 -6.16
CA LEU A 29 0.18 11.44 -7.52
C LEU A 29 1.45 12.28 -7.64
N ARG A 30 1.88 12.90 -6.55
CA ARG A 30 3.14 13.65 -6.49
C ARG A 30 4.38 12.73 -6.58
N ARG A 31 4.24 11.45 -6.25
CA ARG A 31 5.26 10.41 -6.39
C ARG A 31 5.03 9.52 -7.61
N TRP A 32 4.64 10.13 -8.73
CA TRP A 32 4.27 9.45 -9.98
C TRP A 32 5.26 8.38 -10.45
N ARG A 33 6.57 8.55 -10.22
CA ARG A 33 7.59 7.55 -10.57
C ARG A 33 7.40 6.22 -9.84
N ARG A 34 7.07 6.28 -8.55
CA ARG A 34 6.82 5.07 -7.74
C ARG A 34 5.52 4.41 -8.15
N LEU A 35 4.48 5.21 -8.37
CA LEU A 35 3.21 4.72 -8.90
C LEU A 35 3.41 4.01 -10.24
N LEU A 36 4.20 4.59 -11.15
CA LEU A 36 4.50 3.98 -12.44
C LEU A 36 5.29 2.67 -12.28
N LEU A 37 6.30 2.62 -11.40
CA LEU A 37 7.05 1.40 -11.12
C LEU A 37 6.19 0.28 -10.53
N THR A 38 5.11 0.62 -9.82
CA THR A 38 4.11 -0.36 -9.35
C THR A 38 3.15 -0.77 -10.47
N LEU A 39 2.67 0.19 -11.27
CA LEU A 39 1.67 -0.06 -12.30
C LEU A 39 2.22 -0.85 -13.49
N VAL A 40 3.44 -0.54 -13.95
CA VAL A 40 4.04 -1.21 -15.12
C VAL A 40 4.06 -2.74 -14.99
N PRO A 41 4.62 -3.35 -13.92
CA PRO A 41 4.63 -4.80 -13.81
C PRO A 41 3.21 -5.38 -13.70
N VAL A 42 2.30 -4.71 -13.01
CA VAL A 42 0.89 -5.14 -12.89
C VAL A 42 0.22 -5.16 -14.26
N VAL A 43 0.23 -4.03 -14.97
CA VAL A 43 -0.37 -3.90 -16.30
C VAL A 43 0.24 -4.90 -17.28
N LEU A 44 1.56 -5.08 -17.27
CA LEU A 44 2.22 -6.02 -18.18
C LEU A 44 1.79 -7.46 -17.90
N VAL A 45 1.80 -7.92 -16.65
CA VAL A 45 1.46 -9.31 -16.31
C VAL A 45 0.00 -9.59 -16.63
N PHE A 46 -0.92 -8.72 -16.23
CA PHE A 46 -2.35 -8.95 -16.46
C PHE A 46 -2.75 -8.78 -17.91
N ALA A 47 -2.22 -7.79 -18.63
CA ALA A 47 -2.51 -7.64 -20.05
C ALA A 47 -1.99 -8.84 -20.86
N LEU A 48 -0.78 -9.32 -20.58
CA LEU A 48 -0.24 -10.52 -21.26
C LEU A 48 -1.06 -11.77 -20.95
N TRP A 49 -1.53 -11.92 -19.71
CA TRP A 49 -2.38 -13.02 -19.32
C TRP A 49 -3.73 -13.00 -20.05
N ASP A 50 -4.37 -11.84 -20.09
CA ASP A 50 -5.65 -11.66 -20.79
C ASP A 50 -5.49 -11.93 -22.29
N LEU A 51 -4.44 -11.39 -22.92
CA LEU A 51 -4.14 -11.67 -24.31
C LEU A 51 -3.96 -13.18 -24.56
N ALA A 52 -3.30 -13.90 -23.66
CA ALA A 52 -3.16 -15.35 -23.76
C ALA A 52 -4.50 -16.08 -23.61
N ALA A 53 -5.37 -15.64 -22.69
CA ALA A 53 -6.69 -16.23 -22.49
C ALA A 53 -7.64 -15.99 -23.68
N ILE A 54 -7.59 -14.79 -24.28
CA ILE A 54 -8.33 -14.43 -25.50
C ILE A 54 -7.83 -15.26 -26.68
N ALA A 55 -6.51 -15.35 -26.87
CA ALA A 55 -5.91 -16.14 -27.94
C ALA A 55 -6.22 -17.63 -27.83
N ALA A 56 -6.37 -18.16 -26.61
CA ALA A 56 -6.79 -19.53 -26.35
C ALA A 56 -8.31 -19.76 -26.53
N GLY A 57 -9.10 -18.71 -26.75
CA GLY A 57 -10.56 -18.79 -26.79
C GLY A 57 -11.21 -19.10 -25.45
N HIS A 58 -10.46 -19.00 -24.34
CA HIS A 58 -10.99 -19.20 -22.99
C HIS A 58 -11.80 -18.00 -22.50
N TRP A 59 -11.56 -16.82 -23.06
CA TRP A 59 -12.16 -15.58 -22.63
C TRP A 59 -12.53 -14.69 -23.81
N THR A 60 -13.70 -14.04 -23.72
CA THR A 60 -14.19 -13.08 -24.70
C THR A 60 -14.90 -11.95 -23.98
N PHE A 61 -14.75 -10.72 -24.47
CA PHE A 61 -15.44 -9.55 -23.92
C PHE A 61 -16.76 -9.30 -24.64
N ASP A 62 -17.78 -8.86 -23.90
CA ASP A 62 -19.07 -8.44 -24.45
C ASP A 62 -18.91 -7.05 -25.12
N PRO A 63 -19.01 -6.95 -26.45
CA PRO A 63 -18.84 -5.68 -27.17
C PRO A 63 -19.95 -4.67 -26.84
N GLU A 64 -21.09 -5.09 -26.30
CA GLU A 64 -22.18 -4.17 -25.92
C GLU A 64 -21.90 -3.41 -24.61
N GLN A 65 -20.89 -3.83 -23.85
CA GLN A 65 -20.52 -3.25 -22.54
C GLN A 65 -19.18 -2.53 -22.55
N THR A 66 -18.38 -2.70 -23.61
CA THR A 66 -17.09 -2.04 -23.80
C THR A 66 -17.24 -0.89 -24.81
N THR A 67 -16.26 0.01 -24.84
CA THR A 67 -16.27 1.15 -25.78
C THR A 67 -16.12 0.75 -27.25
N GLY A 68 -15.82 -0.52 -27.54
CA GLY A 68 -15.53 -1.02 -28.88
C GLY A 68 -14.13 -0.66 -29.41
N VAL A 69 -13.30 0.02 -28.61
CA VAL A 69 -11.90 0.29 -28.95
C VAL A 69 -11.06 -0.92 -28.55
N LEU A 70 -10.53 -1.63 -29.55
CA LEU A 70 -9.68 -2.80 -29.35
C LEU A 70 -8.20 -2.45 -29.57
N LEU A 71 -7.36 -2.93 -28.68
CA LEU A 71 -5.90 -2.92 -28.77
C LEU A 71 -5.42 -4.18 -29.53
N PRO A 72 -4.13 -4.25 -29.94
CA PRO A 72 -3.59 -5.44 -30.58
C PRO A 72 -3.83 -6.71 -29.75
N GLY A 73 -4.37 -7.76 -30.39
CA GLY A 73 -4.74 -9.02 -29.74
C GLY A 73 -6.14 -9.01 -29.09
N ASP A 74 -7.05 -8.17 -29.61
CA ASP A 74 -8.47 -8.10 -29.25
C ASP A 74 -8.75 -7.70 -27.78
N LEU A 75 -7.77 -7.08 -27.13
CA LEU A 75 -7.91 -6.56 -25.77
C LEU A 75 -8.67 -5.22 -25.78
N PRO A 76 -9.82 -5.08 -25.11
CA PRO A 76 -10.54 -3.80 -25.05
C PRO A 76 -9.75 -2.73 -24.29
N LEU A 77 -9.86 -1.48 -24.72
CA LEU A 77 -9.29 -0.33 -24.01
C LEU A 77 -9.79 -0.22 -22.57
N ASP A 78 -11.07 -0.55 -22.36
CA ASP A 78 -11.71 -0.59 -21.04
C ASP A 78 -10.94 -1.47 -20.05
N GLU A 79 -10.40 -2.61 -20.51
CA GLU A 79 -9.65 -3.55 -19.68
C GLU A 79 -8.25 -3.03 -19.33
N LEU A 80 -7.59 -2.39 -20.30
CA LEU A 80 -6.33 -1.68 -20.02
C LEU A 80 -6.53 -0.57 -18.98
N LEU A 81 -7.63 0.19 -19.10
CA LEU A 81 -8.00 1.20 -18.11
C LEU A 81 -8.29 0.57 -16.75
N PHE A 82 -8.94 -0.59 -16.70
CA PHE A 82 -9.17 -1.33 -15.46
C PHE A 82 -7.85 -1.68 -14.74
N PHE A 83 -6.85 -2.20 -15.45
CA PHE A 83 -5.52 -2.52 -14.88
C PHE A 83 -4.74 -1.31 -14.37
N VAL A 84 -5.13 -0.10 -14.76
CA VAL A 84 -4.53 1.14 -14.24
C VAL A 84 -5.37 1.72 -13.11
N VAL A 85 -6.66 1.91 -13.35
CA VAL A 85 -7.58 2.59 -12.44
C VAL A 85 -7.75 1.81 -11.14
N VAL A 86 -7.94 0.50 -11.19
CA VAL A 86 -8.18 -0.30 -9.98
C VAL A 86 -6.97 -0.27 -9.04
N PRO A 87 -5.73 -0.56 -9.49
CA PRO A 87 -4.57 -0.44 -8.61
C PRO A 87 -4.32 0.98 -8.09
N VAL A 88 -4.59 2.02 -8.89
CA VAL A 88 -4.51 3.41 -8.42
C VAL A 88 -5.50 3.65 -7.27
N CYS A 89 -6.76 3.23 -7.44
CA CYS A 89 -7.78 3.32 -6.39
C CYS A 89 -7.36 2.55 -5.13
N THR A 90 -6.79 1.35 -5.28
CA THR A 90 -6.29 0.56 -4.16
C THR A 90 -5.16 1.27 -3.41
N ILE A 91 -4.19 1.84 -4.12
CA ILE A 91 -3.07 2.57 -3.50
C ILE A 91 -3.57 3.82 -2.78
N LEU A 92 -4.46 4.62 -3.41
CA LEU A 92 -5.03 5.81 -2.79
C LEU A 92 -5.84 5.46 -1.52
N GLY A 93 -6.66 4.41 -1.59
CA GLY A 93 -7.41 3.92 -0.43
C GLY A 93 -6.49 3.43 0.69
N PHE A 94 -5.46 2.66 0.36
CA PHE A 94 -4.48 2.17 1.33
C PHE A 94 -3.73 3.32 2.02
N GLU A 95 -3.24 4.30 1.26
CA GLU A 95 -2.57 5.48 1.82
C GLU A 95 -3.52 6.33 2.68
N ALA A 96 -4.79 6.44 2.31
CA ALA A 96 -5.79 7.14 3.13
C ALA A 96 -5.98 6.45 4.48
N VAL A 97 -6.11 5.12 4.50
CA VAL A 97 -6.20 4.32 5.74
C VAL A 97 -4.94 4.49 6.59
N ARG A 98 -3.75 4.49 5.97
CA ARG A 98 -2.49 4.72 6.67
C ARG A 98 -2.39 6.13 7.25
N ALA A 99 -2.84 7.14 6.53
CA ALA A 99 -2.86 8.53 7.00
C ALA A 99 -3.77 8.70 8.24
N VAL A 100 -4.93 8.04 8.25
CA VAL A 100 -5.85 8.05 9.40
C VAL A 100 -5.26 7.31 10.60
N ASN A 101 -4.69 6.13 10.39
CA ASN A 101 -4.17 5.28 11.46
C ASN A 101 -2.72 5.63 11.89
N ARG A 102 -2.07 6.55 11.18
CA ARG A 102 -0.64 6.91 11.34
C ARG A 102 0.29 5.69 11.26
N TRP A 103 0.01 4.77 10.34
CA TRP A 103 0.83 3.58 10.16
C TRP A 103 2.09 3.89 9.32
N PRO A 104 3.28 3.45 9.77
CA PRO A 104 4.52 3.66 9.02
C PRO A 104 4.49 2.94 7.67
N ALA A 105 5.13 3.51 6.65
CA ALA A 105 5.29 2.89 5.33
C ALA A 105 6.58 2.08 5.22
N GLY A 106 7.54 2.36 6.11
CA GLY A 106 8.91 1.88 5.97
C GLY A 106 9.73 2.68 4.96
N ASP A 107 9.20 3.80 4.45
CA ASP A 107 9.93 4.72 3.58
C ASP A 107 10.19 6.08 4.23
N GLU A 108 9.85 6.21 5.52
CA GLU A 108 10.28 7.30 6.38
C GLU A 108 11.82 7.26 6.49
N PRO A 109 12.50 8.41 6.41
CA PRO A 109 13.93 8.45 6.70
C PRO A 109 14.15 7.85 8.08
N ALA A 110 15.13 6.94 8.19
CA ALA A 110 15.50 6.36 9.47
C ALA A 110 15.63 7.51 10.48
N GLY A 111 14.83 7.44 11.55
CA GLY A 111 14.92 8.40 12.64
C GLY A 111 16.37 8.48 13.11
N PRO A 112 16.81 9.61 13.69
CA PRO A 112 18.15 9.71 14.24
C PRO A 112 18.41 8.47 15.10
N PRO A 113 19.60 7.83 15.00
CA PRO A 113 19.87 6.62 15.74
C PRO A 113 19.49 6.89 17.18
N VAL A 114 18.51 6.12 17.70
CA VAL A 114 18.23 6.11 19.13
C VAL A 114 19.56 5.70 19.74
N GLY A 115 20.27 6.68 20.30
CA GLY A 115 21.56 6.46 20.93
C GLY A 115 21.44 5.26 21.87
N PRO A 116 22.52 4.47 22.04
CA PRO A 116 22.46 3.22 22.78
C PRO A 116 21.71 3.48 24.07
N ALA A 117 20.58 2.77 24.23
CA ALA A 117 19.64 2.91 25.34
C ALA A 117 20.43 3.33 26.57
N ALA A 118 20.23 4.58 27.01
CA ALA A 118 21.03 5.22 28.04
C ALA A 118 21.33 4.16 29.09
N ALA A 119 22.61 3.77 29.19
CA ALA A 119 23.04 2.74 30.10
C ALA A 119 22.42 3.09 31.44
N VAL A 120 21.49 2.25 31.92
CA VAL A 120 20.90 2.39 33.24
C VAL A 120 22.11 2.51 34.18
N PRO A 121 22.32 3.64 34.85
CA PRO A 121 23.49 3.80 35.69
C PRO A 121 23.43 2.69 36.74
N ASP A 122 24.42 1.80 36.70
CA ASP A 122 24.59 0.69 37.63
C ASP A 122 25.01 1.29 38.99
N GLY A 123 24.04 1.91 39.65
CA GLY A 123 24.25 2.87 40.72
C GLY A 123 23.13 2.85 41.75
N ALA A 124 22.57 1.66 42.01
CA ALA A 124 21.70 1.42 43.17
C ALA A 124 21.90 0.00 43.73
N ARG A 125 23.14 -0.49 43.80
CA ARG A 125 23.49 -1.48 44.84
C ARG A 125 23.78 -0.69 46.11
N SER A 126 22.79 -0.60 46.99
CA SER A 126 22.99 -0.15 48.37
C SER A 126 24.14 -0.92 49.01
N PRO A 127 25.06 -0.28 49.75
CA PRO A 127 26.01 -1.01 50.55
C PRO A 127 25.23 -1.70 51.67
N SER A 128 25.20 -3.03 51.62
CA SER A 128 24.82 -3.84 52.77
C SER A 128 25.81 -3.47 53.89
N GLY A 129 25.30 -2.83 54.95
CA GLY A 129 26.10 -2.49 56.13
C GLY A 129 26.70 -3.75 56.78
N PRO A 130 27.73 -3.59 57.62
CA PRO A 130 28.41 -4.70 58.25
C PRO A 130 27.45 -5.47 59.18
N VAL A 131 27.25 -6.75 58.90
CA VAL A 131 26.57 -7.69 59.79
C VAL A 131 27.48 -7.93 60.99
N THR A 132 27.13 -7.39 62.15
CA THR A 132 27.74 -7.74 63.43
C THR A 132 27.36 -9.17 63.82
N PRO A 133 28.31 -10.06 64.17
CA PRO A 133 27.97 -11.38 64.70
C PRO A 133 27.46 -11.23 66.14
N GLY A 134 26.25 -11.72 66.40
CA GLY A 134 25.68 -11.78 67.73
C GLY A 134 26.41 -12.79 68.61
N THR A 135 26.89 -12.33 69.76
CA THR A 135 27.38 -13.15 70.86
C THR A 135 26.21 -13.94 71.44
N GLY A 136 26.16 -15.25 71.15
CA GLY A 136 25.27 -16.19 71.84
C GLY A 136 25.82 -16.43 73.24
N ASP A 137 25.12 -15.89 74.23
CA ASP A 137 25.40 -16.15 75.65
C ASP A 137 24.87 -17.53 76.04
N ARG A 138 25.69 -18.26 76.78
CA ARG A 138 25.43 -19.58 77.34
C ARG A 138 24.94 -19.37 78.77
N ALA A 139 23.72 -19.82 79.09
CA ALA A 139 23.34 -20.32 80.41
C ALA A 139 21.97 -21.00 80.34
#